data_AF-A0AAA9S904-F1
#
_entry.id   AF-A0AAA9S904-F1
#
_cell.length_a   1.000
_cell.length_b   1.000
_cell.length_c   1.000
_cell.angle_alpha   90.00
_cell.angle_beta   90.00
_cell.angle_gamma   90.00
#
_symmetry.space_group_name_H-M   'P 1'
#
loop_
_entity.id
_entity.type
_entity.pdbx_description
1 polymer ?
#
loop_
_entity_poly.entity_id
_entity_poly.type
_entity_poly.pdbx_seq_one_letter_code
_entity_poly.pdbx_strand_id
1 'polypeptide(L)'
;MAATGTAATAATGKLLVLLLLGLTAPAAALAGYIEALAASAGTGFAVAEPQIAMFCGKLNMHVNIQTGRWEPDPSGTQSCFGTKEEVLQYCQEMYPELQITNVMEANQPVSVDNWCRRDKKQCKSHIVIPFKCLELSLPASFPLPTYRVSPEPSTTSVSCTWAL
;
A
#
# COMPACT_ATOMS: atom_id res chain seq x y z
N MET A 1 96.24 -18.63 26.34
CA MET A 1 95.19 -17.65 26.67
C MET A 1 93.84 -18.26 26.32
N ALA A 2 92.89 -18.13 27.25
CA ALA A 2 91.56 -18.73 27.29
C ALA A 2 90.75 -18.52 25.98
N ALA A 3 90.05 -19.56 25.47
CA ALA A 3 88.63 -19.87 25.70
C ALA A 3 87.73 -18.69 25.25
N THR A 4 86.73 -18.80 24.39
CA THR A 4 85.53 -19.67 24.40
C THR A 4 84.57 -19.13 23.31
N GLY A 5 83.59 -19.93 22.87
CA GLY A 5 82.49 -19.43 22.02
C GLY A 5 81.74 -20.54 21.24
N THR A 6 81.11 -21.54 21.86
CA THR A 6 79.63 -21.67 22.10
C THR A 6 78.78 -21.53 20.81
N ALA A 7 78.27 -22.63 20.22
CA ALA A 7 77.06 -23.42 20.54
C ALA A 7 75.76 -22.96 19.83
N ALA A 8 75.33 -23.80 18.90
CA ALA A 8 73.99 -24.35 18.64
C ALA A 8 72.69 -23.59 19.01
N THR A 9 71.76 -23.70 18.06
CA THR A 9 70.30 -23.96 18.18
C THR A 9 69.28 -22.84 18.43
N ALA A 10 68.13 -23.06 17.77
CA ALA A 10 66.76 -22.62 18.11
C ALA A 10 66.25 -21.27 17.55
N ALA A 11 66.17 -21.16 16.22
CA ALA A 11 65.37 -20.12 15.53
C ALA A 11 63.94 -20.58 15.16
N THR A 12 63.41 -21.64 15.77
CA THR A 12 62.10 -22.24 15.43
C THR A 12 61.01 -22.07 16.49
N GLY A 13 61.29 -21.40 17.62
CA GLY A 13 60.33 -21.23 18.72
C GLY A 13 59.40 -20.01 18.60
N LYS A 14 59.86 -18.89 17.99
CA LYS A 14 59.08 -17.64 17.97
C LYS A 14 58.00 -17.60 16.89
N LEU A 15 58.16 -18.33 15.80
CA LEU A 15 57.18 -18.37 14.71
C LEU A 15 55.95 -19.22 15.09
N LEU A 16 56.15 -20.30 15.85
CA LEU A 16 55.07 -21.19 16.29
C LEU A 16 54.18 -20.54 17.37
N VAL A 17 54.77 -19.73 18.27
CA VAL A 17 54.03 -19.00 19.31
C VAL A 17 53.15 -17.90 18.71
N LEU A 18 53.60 -17.24 17.63
CA LEU A 18 52.78 -16.26 16.89
C LEU A 18 51.61 -16.92 16.12
N LEU A 19 51.82 -18.13 15.58
CA LEU A 19 50.76 -18.92 14.94
C LEU A 19 49.70 -19.41 15.93
N LEU A 20 50.10 -19.76 17.16
CA LEU A 20 49.17 -20.22 18.21
C LEU A 20 48.39 -19.07 18.88
N LEU A 21 48.96 -17.86 18.95
CA LEU A 21 48.28 -16.67 19.49
C LEU A 21 47.32 -16.00 18.48
N GLY A 22 47.46 -16.28 17.19
CA GLY A 22 46.56 -15.76 16.14
C GLY A 22 45.20 -16.46 16.02
N LEU A 23 44.96 -17.53 16.78
CA LEU A 23 43.74 -18.36 16.71
C LEU A 23 42.67 -18.02 17.76
N THR A 24 42.81 -16.89 18.45
CA THR A 24 41.76 -16.37 19.34
C THR A 24 41.22 -15.04 18.83
N ALA A 25 40.66 -15.06 17.62
CA ALA A 25 39.69 -14.06 17.23
C ALA A 25 38.42 -14.29 18.07
N PRO A 26 37.95 -13.30 18.84
CA PRO A 26 36.71 -13.45 19.59
C PRO A 26 35.56 -13.66 18.60
N ALA A 27 34.98 -14.86 18.64
CA ALA A 27 33.67 -15.18 18.08
C ALA A 27 32.62 -14.41 18.90
N ALA A 28 32.51 -13.11 18.65
CA ALA A 28 31.54 -12.26 19.31
C ALA A 28 30.91 -11.30 18.30
N ALA A 29 29.62 -11.54 18.08
CA ALA A 29 28.65 -10.57 17.58
C ALA A 29 28.76 -10.15 16.10
N LEU A 30 28.51 -11.10 15.20
CA LEU A 30 27.57 -10.81 14.11
C LEU A 30 26.23 -11.46 14.47
N ALA A 31 25.59 -10.92 15.51
CA ALA A 31 24.19 -11.17 15.77
C ALA A 31 23.41 -10.67 14.54
N GLY A 32 22.70 -11.60 13.90
CA GLY A 32 22.10 -11.40 12.60
C GLY A 32 21.22 -10.16 12.54
N TYR A 33 21.48 -9.31 11.55
CA TYR A 33 20.46 -8.46 10.98
C TYR A 33 20.02 -9.12 9.67
N ILE A 34 19.14 -10.13 9.81
CA ILE A 34 18.32 -10.56 8.68
C ILE A 34 17.11 -9.64 8.72
N GLU A 35 17.09 -8.62 7.85
CA GLU A 35 15.81 -8.04 7.45
C GLU A 35 15.09 -9.11 6.65
N ALA A 36 14.21 -9.85 7.32
CA ALA A 36 13.21 -10.65 6.65
C ALA A 36 12.18 -9.67 6.05
N LEU A 37 12.47 -9.13 4.87
CA LEU A 37 11.43 -8.65 3.98
C LEU A 37 10.66 -9.88 3.52
N ALA A 38 9.60 -10.20 4.24
CA ALA A 38 8.59 -11.14 3.80
C ALA A 38 7.90 -10.55 2.55
N ALA A 39 8.49 -10.76 1.37
CA ALA A 39 7.77 -10.63 0.13
C ALA A 39 6.94 -11.90 -0.05
N SER A 40 5.73 -11.91 0.52
CA SER A 40 4.68 -12.80 0.03
C SER A 40 4.27 -12.31 -1.36
N ALA A 41 5.05 -12.64 -2.38
CA ALA A 41 4.57 -12.59 -3.76
C ALA A 41 3.69 -13.82 -3.96
N GLY A 42 2.49 -13.78 -3.37
CA GLY A 42 1.37 -14.53 -3.91
C GLY A 42 1.26 -14.13 -5.37
N THR A 43 1.29 -15.10 -6.26
CA THR A 43 0.95 -14.91 -7.66
C THR A 43 -0.54 -14.60 -7.74
N GLY A 44 -0.83 -13.33 -7.58
CA GLY A 44 -2.11 -12.67 -7.73
C GLY A 44 -1.81 -11.20 -7.62
N PHE A 45 -2.02 -10.42 -8.69
CA PHE A 45 -1.88 -8.98 -8.66
C PHE A 45 -2.64 -8.44 -7.44
N ALA A 46 -1.93 -8.00 -6.41
CA ALA A 46 -2.54 -7.31 -5.28
C ALA A 46 -2.92 -5.93 -5.80
N VAL A 47 -4.15 -5.80 -6.32
CA VAL A 47 -4.74 -4.53 -6.71
C VAL A 47 -4.88 -3.71 -5.43
N ALA A 48 -4.27 -2.53 -5.40
CA ALA A 48 -4.40 -1.65 -4.25
C ALA A 48 -5.83 -1.11 -4.16
N GLU A 49 -6.35 -0.93 -2.95
CA GLU A 49 -7.71 -0.40 -2.73
C GLU A 49 -7.83 1.03 -3.32
N PRO A 50 -8.86 1.33 -4.14
CA PRO A 50 -9.05 2.64 -4.75
C PRO A 50 -9.42 3.69 -3.69
N GLN A 51 -8.64 4.77 -3.63
CA GLN A 51 -8.76 5.80 -2.61
C GLN A 51 -8.39 7.16 -3.18
N ILE A 52 -9.06 8.20 -2.69
CA ILE A 52 -8.73 9.59 -2.98
C ILE A 52 -8.36 10.34 -1.70
N ALA A 53 -7.58 11.40 -1.84
CA ALA A 53 -7.22 12.28 -0.75
C ALA A 53 -7.41 13.73 -1.19
N MET A 54 -7.98 14.52 -0.28
CA MET A 54 -8.31 15.92 -0.53
C MET A 54 -7.60 16.84 0.47
N PHE A 55 -7.22 18.02 0.00
CA PHE A 55 -6.64 19.08 0.81
C PHE A 55 -6.89 20.40 0.07
N CYS A 56 -7.66 21.27 0.71
CA CYS A 56 -8.12 22.50 0.09
C CYS A 56 -6.97 23.41 -0.35
N GLY A 57 -7.13 24.04 -1.51
CA GLY A 57 -6.11 24.92 -2.10
C GLY A 57 -4.97 24.18 -2.80
N LYS A 58 -5.06 22.86 -2.93
CA LYS A 58 -4.13 22.01 -3.67
C LYS A 58 -4.87 20.97 -4.51
N LEU A 59 -4.14 20.29 -5.39
CA LEU A 59 -4.71 19.27 -6.28
C LEU A 59 -5.04 18.00 -5.52
N ASN A 60 -6.21 17.42 -5.78
CA ASN A 60 -6.57 16.14 -5.21
C ASN A 60 -5.56 15.05 -5.61
N MET A 61 -5.39 14.06 -4.74
CA MET A 61 -4.55 12.89 -5.01
C MET A 61 -5.42 11.64 -5.08
N HIS A 62 -4.98 10.64 -5.83
CA HIS A 62 -5.62 9.35 -5.96
C HIS A 62 -4.59 8.22 -5.90
N VAL A 63 -4.98 7.03 -5.49
CA VAL A 63 -4.12 5.84 -5.51
C VAL A 63 -4.16 5.21 -6.88
N ASN A 64 -3.00 5.02 -7.51
CA ASN A 64 -2.88 4.18 -8.68
C ASN A 64 -3.02 2.71 -8.24
N ILE A 65 -4.12 2.06 -8.61
CA ILE A 65 -4.44 0.70 -8.15
C ILE A 65 -3.45 -0.37 -8.63
N GLN A 66 -2.67 -0.09 -9.67
CA GLN A 66 -1.67 -1.02 -10.20
C GLN A 66 -0.34 -0.92 -9.44
N THR A 67 0.05 0.30 -9.03
CA THR A 67 1.34 0.55 -8.36
C THR A 67 1.22 0.76 -6.86
N GLY A 68 0.01 1.01 -6.36
CA GLY A 68 -0.29 1.39 -4.98
C GLY A 68 0.21 2.78 -4.58
N ARG A 69 0.64 3.62 -5.52
CA ARG A 69 1.22 4.94 -5.24
C ARG A 69 0.20 6.06 -5.35
N TRP A 70 0.38 7.13 -4.58
CA TRP A 70 -0.40 8.36 -4.70
C TRP A 70 0.04 9.18 -5.90
N GLU A 71 -0.90 9.52 -6.77
CA GLU A 71 -0.71 10.33 -7.97
C GLU A 71 -1.65 11.55 -7.92
N PRO A 72 -1.23 12.73 -8.42
CA PRO A 72 -2.08 13.91 -8.47
C PRO A 72 -3.23 13.75 -9.47
N ASP A 73 -4.27 14.56 -9.29
CA ASP A 73 -5.38 14.70 -10.24
C ASP A 73 -4.84 14.87 -11.67
N PRO A 74 -5.19 13.97 -12.60
CA PRO A 74 -4.71 14.01 -13.99
C PRO A 74 -5.19 15.26 -14.72
N SER A 75 -6.33 15.82 -14.32
CA SER A 75 -6.86 17.06 -14.91
C SER A 75 -6.08 18.30 -14.46
N GLY A 76 -5.36 18.21 -13.33
CA GLY A 76 -4.62 19.33 -12.75
C GLY A 76 -5.50 20.48 -12.28
N THR A 77 -6.79 20.24 -12.02
CA THR A 77 -7.77 21.29 -11.71
C THR A 77 -8.64 20.98 -10.50
N GLN A 78 -8.80 19.71 -10.12
CA GLN A 78 -9.69 19.32 -9.04
C GLN A 78 -9.05 19.59 -7.66
N SER A 79 -9.85 20.08 -6.72
CA SER A 79 -9.45 20.32 -5.33
C SER A 79 -10.53 19.81 -4.38
N CYS A 80 -10.41 20.10 -3.09
CA CYS A 80 -11.30 19.55 -2.07
C CYS A 80 -12.78 19.82 -2.40
N PHE A 81 -13.61 18.83 -2.11
CA PHE A 81 -15.05 18.86 -2.31
C PHE A 81 -15.77 19.14 -0.99
N GLY A 82 -16.97 19.72 -1.06
CA GLY A 82 -17.79 20.04 0.11
C GLY A 82 -18.82 18.97 0.44
N THR A 83 -19.20 18.16 -0.55
CA THR A 83 -20.28 17.17 -0.45
C THR A 83 -19.78 15.77 -0.78
N LYS A 84 -20.47 14.74 -0.28
CA LYS A 84 -20.09 13.34 -0.55
C LYS A 84 -20.40 12.93 -1.99
N GLU A 85 -21.39 13.57 -2.59
CA GLU A 85 -21.83 13.36 -3.96
C GLU A 85 -20.74 13.81 -4.95
N GLU A 86 -20.11 14.96 -4.70
CA GLU A 86 -18.94 15.42 -5.45
C GLU A 86 -17.76 14.46 -5.32
N VAL A 87 -17.52 13.93 -4.11
CA VAL A 87 -16.47 12.93 -3.87
C VAL A 87 -16.75 11.63 -4.64
N LEU A 88 -18.00 11.17 -4.63
CA LEU A 88 -18.42 9.98 -5.38
C LEU A 88 -18.20 10.16 -6.88
N GLN A 89 -18.60 11.31 -7.43
CA GLN A 89 -18.41 11.61 -8.84
C GLN A 89 -16.91 11.60 -9.20
N TYR A 90 -16.06 12.22 -8.38
CA TYR A 90 -14.62 12.21 -8.61
C TYR A 90 -14.02 10.80 -8.53
N CYS A 91 -14.47 9.94 -7.59
CA CYS A 91 -14.07 8.54 -7.56
C CYS A 91 -14.44 7.80 -8.86
N GLN A 92 -15.63 8.05 -9.43
CA GLN A 92 -16.08 7.42 -10.68
C GLN A 92 -15.25 7.89 -11.88
N GLU A 93 -14.90 9.18 -11.93
CA GLU A 93 -14.03 9.73 -12.97
C GLU A 93 -12.60 9.15 -12.89
N MET A 94 -12.07 8.96 -11.68
CA MET A 94 -10.72 8.45 -11.47
C MET A 94 -10.61 6.93 -11.65
N TYR A 95 -11.67 6.19 -11.35
CA TYR A 95 -11.70 4.73 -11.41
C TYR A 95 -12.88 4.23 -12.25
N PRO A 96 -12.93 4.55 -13.56
CA PRO A 96 -14.08 4.24 -14.40
C PRO A 96 -14.31 2.74 -14.60
N GLU A 97 -13.25 1.94 -14.50
CA GLU A 97 -13.30 0.49 -14.61
C GLU A 97 -13.84 -0.19 -13.34
N LEU A 98 -13.87 0.55 -12.22
CA LEU A 98 -14.38 0.06 -10.94
C LEU A 98 -15.79 0.63 -10.79
N GLN A 99 -16.81 -0.20 -10.62
CA GLN A 99 -18.21 0.24 -10.52
C GLN A 99 -18.48 0.93 -9.18
N ILE A 100 -17.92 2.13 -8.98
CA ILE A 100 -18.00 2.87 -7.72
C ILE A 100 -19.42 3.40 -7.53
N THR A 101 -20.02 3.05 -6.40
CA THR A 101 -21.39 3.48 -6.02
C THR A 101 -21.47 4.17 -4.68
N ASN A 102 -20.41 4.07 -3.87
CA ASN A 102 -20.39 4.68 -2.56
C ASN A 102 -18.98 5.13 -2.21
N VAL A 103 -18.87 6.04 -1.25
CA VAL A 103 -17.61 6.56 -0.73
C VAL A 103 -17.67 6.60 0.78
N MET A 104 -16.55 6.27 1.42
CA MET A 104 -16.45 6.22 2.87
C MET A 104 -15.14 6.85 3.32
N GLU A 105 -15.18 7.76 4.28
CA GLU A 105 -13.97 8.27 4.92
C GLU A 105 -13.20 7.12 5.58
N ALA A 106 -11.89 7.10 5.41
CA ALA A 106 -11.07 6.09 6.05
C ALA A 106 -11.02 6.31 7.58
N ASN A 107 -10.91 5.22 8.33
CA ASN A 107 -10.84 5.29 9.78
C ASN A 107 -9.48 5.77 10.32
N GLN A 108 -8.45 5.79 9.47
CA GLN A 108 -7.09 6.14 9.85
C GLN A 108 -6.53 7.21 8.92
N PRO A 109 -5.83 8.22 9.46
CA PRO A 109 -5.14 9.20 8.64
C PRO A 109 -3.93 8.56 7.95
N VAL A 110 -3.60 9.05 6.77
CA VAL A 110 -2.42 8.61 6.00
C VAL A 110 -1.56 9.81 5.64
N SER A 111 -0.24 9.62 5.63
CA SER A 111 0.69 10.62 5.08
C SER A 111 0.71 10.49 3.57
N VAL A 112 0.26 11.52 2.85
CA VAL A 112 0.34 11.60 1.40
C VAL A 112 1.46 12.56 1.02
N ASP A 113 2.47 12.03 0.36
CA ASP A 113 3.62 12.81 -0.10
C ASP A 113 3.31 13.55 -1.41
N ASN A 114 4.22 14.44 -1.81
CA ASN A 114 4.20 15.11 -3.13
C ASN A 114 2.95 15.95 -3.44
N TRP A 115 2.28 16.50 -2.43
CA TRP A 115 1.20 17.47 -2.63
C TRP A 115 1.73 18.82 -3.10
N CYS A 116 1.65 19.06 -4.40
CA CYS A 116 2.06 20.32 -5.03
C CYS A 116 0.95 21.38 -4.94
N ARG A 117 1.32 22.65 -4.88
CA ARG A 117 0.35 23.75 -5.10
C ARG A 117 0.19 23.93 -6.61
N ARG A 118 -1.02 24.33 -7.07
CA ARG A 118 -1.31 24.56 -8.51
C ARG A 118 -0.24 25.40 -9.20
N ASP A 119 0.26 26.45 -8.52
CA ASP A 119 1.17 27.42 -9.11
C ASP A 119 2.63 27.28 -8.65
N LYS A 120 2.97 26.25 -7.86
CA LYS A 120 4.33 26.11 -7.28
C LYS A 120 4.86 24.69 -7.35
N LYS A 121 6.13 24.57 -7.77
CA LYS A 121 6.89 23.32 -7.80
C LYS A 121 7.25 22.76 -6.41
N GLN A 122 7.02 23.51 -5.33
CA GLN A 122 7.28 23.00 -3.98
C GLN A 122 6.14 22.11 -3.54
N CYS A 123 6.37 20.80 -3.58
CA CYS A 123 5.47 19.79 -3.07
C CYS A 123 5.87 19.45 -1.62
N LYS A 124 4.88 19.13 -0.79
CA LYS A 124 5.09 18.78 0.63
C LYS A 124 4.22 17.59 0.98
N SER A 125 4.58 16.88 2.04
CA SER A 125 3.76 15.80 2.57
C SER A 125 2.70 16.34 3.53
N HIS A 126 1.51 15.74 3.51
CA HIS A 126 0.41 16.10 4.38
C HIS A 126 -0.27 14.86 4.93
N ILE A 127 -0.61 14.90 6.22
CA ILE A 127 -1.42 13.87 6.86
C ILE A 127 -2.88 14.25 6.68
N VAL A 128 -3.63 13.38 6.01
CA VAL A 128 -5.05 13.59 5.69
C VAL A 128 -5.84 12.31 5.93
N ILE A 129 -7.15 12.42 6.11
CA ILE A 129 -8.05 11.28 6.13
C ILE A 129 -8.56 11.07 4.70
N PRO A 130 -8.17 9.98 4.01
CA PRO A 130 -8.60 9.74 2.64
C PRO A 130 -10.04 9.23 2.60
N PHE A 131 -10.65 9.28 1.41
CA PHE A 131 -11.91 8.62 1.11
C PHE A 131 -11.65 7.34 0.34
N LYS A 132 -12.22 6.24 0.81
CA LYS A 132 -12.28 4.96 0.10
C LYS A 132 -13.41 5.00 -0.93
N CYS A 133 -13.08 4.65 -2.18
CA CYS A 133 -14.06 4.47 -3.24
C CYS A 133 -14.56 3.02 -3.16
N LEU A 134 -15.87 2.82 -2.97
CA LEU A 134 -16.45 1.50 -2.75
C LEU A 134 -17.12 0.98 -4.02
N GLU A 135 -16.70 -0.19 -4.46
CA GLU A 135 -17.32 -0.92 -5.56
C GLU A 135 -18.70 -1.43 -5.17
N LEU A 136 -19.61 -1.45 -6.14
CA LEU A 136 -20.91 -2.08 -6.00
C LEU A 136 -20.75 -3.60 -5.98
N SER A 137 -20.71 -4.19 -4.80
CA SER A 137 -20.94 -5.63 -4.64
C SER A 137 -22.45 -5.91 -4.62
N LEU A 138 -23.16 -5.72 -5.73
CA LEU A 138 -24.44 -6.41 -5.89
C LEU A 138 -24.10 -7.89 -6.13
N PRO A 139 -24.67 -8.84 -5.36
CA PRO A 139 -24.54 -10.23 -5.78
C PRO A 139 -25.22 -10.31 -7.16
N ALA A 140 -24.56 -10.97 -8.11
CA ALA A 140 -25.05 -11.18 -9.48
C ALA A 140 -26.45 -11.86 -9.56
N SER A 141 -27.03 -12.20 -8.41
CA SER A 141 -28.33 -12.81 -8.21
C SER A 141 -29.42 -11.87 -7.69
N PHE A 142 -29.23 -10.54 -7.59
CA PHE A 142 -30.40 -9.65 -7.51
C PHE A 142 -30.97 -9.49 -8.91
N PRO A 143 -32.04 -10.23 -9.29
CA PRO A 143 -32.71 -9.96 -10.55
C PRO A 143 -33.18 -8.52 -10.52
N LEU A 144 -32.90 -7.79 -11.60
CA LEU A 144 -33.55 -6.51 -11.87
C LEU A 144 -35.05 -6.70 -11.61
N PRO A 145 -35.73 -5.76 -10.94
CA PRO A 145 -37.17 -5.83 -10.83
C PRO A 145 -37.73 -5.73 -12.25
N THR A 146 -38.02 -6.88 -12.87
CA THR A 146 -38.80 -6.92 -14.09
C THR A 146 -40.17 -6.42 -13.69
N TYR A 147 -40.47 -5.16 -14.02
CA TYR A 147 -41.79 -4.59 -13.85
C TYR A 147 -42.71 -5.31 -14.85
N ARG A 148 -43.21 -6.48 -14.44
CA ARG A 148 -44.18 -7.23 -15.22
C ARG A 148 -45.50 -6.49 -15.04
N VAL A 149 -45.84 -5.63 -16.01
CA VAL A 149 -47.20 -5.11 -16.14
C VAL A 149 -48.09 -6.30 -16.47
N SER A 150 -48.66 -6.90 -15.44
CA SER A 150 -49.74 -7.88 -15.62
C SER A 150 -50.98 -7.11 -16.07
N PRO A 151 -51.57 -7.44 -17.23
CA PRO A 151 -52.94 -7.04 -17.50
C PRO A 151 -53.84 -7.89 -16.57
N GLU A 152 -54.22 -7.36 -15.41
CA GLU A 152 -55.33 -7.94 -14.64
C GLU A 152 -56.63 -7.73 -15.42
N PRO A 153 -57.42 -8.77 -15.71
CA PRO A 153 -58.85 -8.65 -15.59
C PRO A 153 -59.19 -8.82 -14.10
N SER A 154 -59.72 -7.76 -13.51
CA SER A 154 -60.60 -7.77 -12.32
C SER A 154 -60.57 -9.06 -11.49
N THR A 155 -59.90 -9.08 -10.34
CA THR A 155 -60.50 -9.30 -9.01
C THR A 155 -59.36 -9.49 -7.99
N THR A 156 -59.40 -8.68 -6.95
CA THR A 156 -58.55 -8.70 -5.74
C THR A 156 -58.16 -10.11 -5.27
N SER A 157 -56.90 -10.49 -5.49
CA SER A 157 -56.24 -11.51 -4.66
C SER A 157 -54.73 -11.28 -4.70
N VAL A 158 -54.18 -10.72 -3.62
CA VAL A 158 -52.74 -10.61 -3.42
C VAL A 158 -52.25 -11.95 -2.88
N SER A 159 -51.74 -12.80 -3.78
CA SER A 159 -51.04 -14.02 -3.39
C SER A 159 -49.53 -13.77 -3.42
N CYS A 160 -48.92 -13.59 -2.24
CA CYS A 160 -47.47 -13.57 -2.09
C CYS A 160 -46.99 -15.00 -1.82
N THR A 161 -46.63 -15.73 -2.87
CA THR A 161 -45.85 -16.97 -2.72
C THR A 161 -44.36 -16.64 -2.86
N TRP A 162 -43.64 -16.73 -1.74
CA TRP A 162 -42.19 -16.81 -1.74
C TRP A 162 -41.79 -18.23 -2.17
N ALA A 163 -41.15 -18.35 -3.33
CA ALA A 163 -40.56 -19.61 -3.76
C ALA A 163 -39.22 -19.80 -3.03
N LEU A 164 -39.15 -20.84 -2.20
CA LEU A 164 -37.92 -21.42 -1.64
C LEU A 164 -37.12 -22.15 -2.72
#